data_AF-A0A2E5JHW7-F1
#
_entry.id   AF-A0A2E5JHW7-F1
#
_cell.length_a   1.000
_cell.length_b   1.000
_cell.length_c   1.000
_cell.angle_alpha   90.00
_cell.angle_beta   90.00
_cell.angle_gamma   90.00
#
_symmetry.space_group_name_H-M   'P 1'
#
loop_
_entity.id
_entity.type
_entity.pdbx_description
1 polymer ?
#
loop_
_entity_poly.entity_id
_entity_poly.type
_entity_poly.pdbx_seq_one_letter_code
_entity_poly.pdbx_strand_id
1 'polypeptide(L)' 'MRERGADVIVISDQASVGVDCVYQIAKHEDLDPINAIHHFYMAVEKLAKQRGLDPDNPRSLAKVTLTL' A
#
# COMPACT_ATOMS: atom_id res chain seq x y z
N MET A 1 -2.00 -17.09 2.75
CA MET A 1 -2.64 -16.35 1.63
C MET A 1 -2.09 -16.81 0.29
N ARG A 2 -0.77 -16.76 0.07
CA ARG A 2 -0.13 -17.30 -1.14
C ARG A 2 -0.42 -18.79 -1.36
N GLU A 3 -0.33 -19.62 -0.31
CA GLU A 3 -0.69 -21.05 -0.36
C GLU A 3 -2.16 -21.31 -0.72
N ARG A 4 -3.02 -20.30 -0.61
CA ARG A 4 -4.43 -20.37 -1.00
C ARG A 4 -4.66 -19.82 -2.43
N GLY A 5 -3.59 -19.58 -3.19
CA GLY A 5 -3.64 -19.13 -4.59
C GLY A 5 -3.75 -17.61 -4.79
N ALA A 6 -3.59 -16.80 -3.73
CA ALA A 6 -3.66 -15.35 -3.86
C ALA A 6 -2.31 -14.72 -4.27
N ASP A 7 -2.35 -13.75 -5.18
CA ASP A 7 -1.24 -12.85 -5.45
C ASP A 7 -1.10 -11.84 -4.30
N VAL A 8 -0.03 -11.96 -3.53
CA VAL A 8 0.22 -11.15 -2.32
C VAL A 8 1.50 -10.38 -2.49
N ILE A 9 1.43 -9.07 -2.27
CA ILE A 9 2.58 -8.17 -2.16
C ILE A 9 2.85 -7.94 -0.66
N VAL A 10 4.08 -8.20 -0.23
CA VAL A 10 4.56 -8.00 1.14
C VAL A 10 5.54 -6.84 1.16
N ILE A 11 5.26 -5.86 2.02
CA ILE A 11 6.11 -4.70 2.28
C ILE A 11 6.61 -4.80 3.72
N SER A 12 7.92 -4.73 3.93
CA SER A 12 8.54 -4.87 5.26
C SER A 12 9.77 -3.96 5.38
N ASP A 13 10.21 -3.67 6.59
CA ASP A 13 11.46 -3.01 6.89
C ASP A 13 12.69 -3.94 6.76
N GLN A 14 12.47 -5.26 6.67
CA GLN A 14 13.53 -6.24 6.60
C GLN A 14 13.48 -7.06 5.31
N ALA A 15 14.62 -7.15 4.64
CA ALA A 15 14.78 -8.05 3.50
C ALA A 15 14.75 -9.50 3.98
N SER A 16 13.74 -10.27 3.57
CA SER A 16 13.61 -11.69 3.88
C SER A 16 12.89 -12.42 2.75
N VAL A 17 12.93 -13.76 2.79
CA VAL A 17 12.27 -14.58 1.77
C VAL A 17 10.77 -14.28 1.74
N GLY A 18 10.29 -13.86 0.57
CA GLY A 18 8.88 -13.53 0.36
C GLY A 18 8.50 -12.07 0.59
N VAL A 19 9.45 -11.18 0.88
CA VAL A 19 9.24 -9.72 0.87
C VAL A 19 9.44 -9.18 -0.54
N ASP A 20 8.46 -8.42 -1.04
CA ASP A 20 8.48 -7.86 -2.41
C ASP A 20 9.01 -6.43 -2.45
N CYS A 21 8.88 -5.70 -1.33
CA CYS A 21 9.39 -4.34 -1.21
C CYS A 21 9.91 -4.09 0.21
N VAL A 22 11.09 -3.49 0.29
CA VAL A 22 11.69 -3.08 1.57
C VAL A 22 11.57 -1.58 1.75
N TYR A 23 11.06 -1.12 2.89
CA TYR A 23 11.09 0.29 3.28
C TYR A 23 12.20 0.57 4.31
N GLN A 24 12.67 1.81 4.36
CA GLN A 24 13.65 2.24 5.35
C GLN A 24 12.95 2.61 6.65
N ILE A 25 13.41 2.06 7.77
CA ILE A 25 12.90 2.50 9.08
C ILE A 25 13.21 3.98 9.31
N ALA A 26 12.32 4.66 10.01
CA ALA A 26 12.60 6.03 10.43
C ALA A 26 13.66 6.07 11.54
N LYS A 27 14.35 7.21 11.68
CA LYS A 27 15.32 7.41 12.77
C LYS A 27 14.67 7.46 14.15
N HIS A 28 13.38 7.74 14.21
CA HIS A 28 12.59 7.80 15.43
C HIS A 28 11.40 6.84 15.26
N GLU A 29 11.12 6.03 16.27
CA GLU A 29 10.09 4.98 16.21
C GLU A 29 8.70 5.54 15.86
N ASP A 30 8.31 6.67 16.46
CA ASP A 30 7.03 7.35 16.16
C ASP A 30 6.87 7.79 14.69
N LEU A 31 7.99 7.90 13.95
CA LEU A 31 7.98 8.28 12.54
C LEU A 31 7.98 7.06 11.62
N ASP A 32 8.20 5.84 12.13
CA ASP A 32 8.25 4.64 11.30
C ASP A 32 6.93 4.36 10.55
N PRO A 33 5.75 4.56 11.17
CA PRO A 33 4.47 4.41 10.46
C PRO A 33 4.35 5.33 9.23
N ILE A 34 5.01 6.49 9.22
CA ILE A 34 5.01 7.41 8.07
C ILE A 34 5.79 6.82 6.90
N ASN A 35 6.96 6.23 7.16
CA ASN A 35 7.77 5.57 6.13
C ASN A 35 7.06 4.33 5.57
N ALA A 36 6.43 3.54 6.44
CA ALA A 36 5.63 2.39 6.04
C ALA A 36 4.44 2.79 5.15
N ILE A 37 3.66 3.80 5.54
CA ILE A 37 2.46 4.21 4.80
C ILE A 37 2.80 4.83 3.43
N HIS A 38 3.93 5.52 3.32
CA HIS A 38 4.39 6.08 2.05
C HIS A 38 4.63 4.97 1.00
N HIS A 39 5.35 3.91 1.39
CA HIS A 39 5.61 2.78 0.48
C HIS A 39 4.33 2.01 0.14
N PHE A 40 3.41 1.88 1.11
CA PHE A 40 2.10 1.29 0.88
C PHE A 40 1.31 2.03 -0.22
N TYR A 41 1.17 3.35 -0.13
CA TYR A 41 0.40 4.11 -1.12
C TYR A 41 1.00 4.01 -2.53
N MET A 42 2.33 3.98 -2.66
CA MET A 42 3.00 3.75 -3.94
C MET A 42 2.67 2.37 -4.52
N ALA A 43 2.58 1.33 -3.68
CA ALA A 43 2.23 -0.01 -4.11
C ALA A 43 0.75 -0.11 -4.53
N VAL A 44 -0.16 0.51 -3.79
CA VAL A 44 -1.59 0.57 -4.12
C VAL A 44 -1.82 1.29 -5.44
N GLU A 45 -1.15 2.42 -5.69
CA GLU A 45 -1.26 3.14 -6.95
C GLU A 45 -0.85 2.27 -8.15
N LYS A 46 0.30 1.59 -8.06
CA LYS A 46 0.78 0.67 -9.10
C LYS A 46 -0.23 -0.46 -9.34
N LEU A 47 -0.75 -1.05 -8.27
CA LEU A 47 -1.75 -2.12 -8.36
C LEU A 47 -3.06 -1.64 -9.01
N ALA A 48 -3.55 -0.45 -8.62
CA ALA A 48 -4.76 0.14 -9.20
C ALA A 48 -4.60 0.35 -10.71
N LYS A 49 -3.49 0.96 -11.13
CA LYS A 49 -3.17 1.18 -12.55
C LYS A 49 -3.05 -0.13 -13.34
N GLN A 50 -2.37 -1.14 -12.78
CA GLN A 50 -2.27 -2.47 -13.40
C GLN A 50 -3.63 -3.17 -13.57
N ARG A 51 -4.59 -2.86 -12.69
CA ARG A 51 -5.98 -3.36 -12.79
C ARG A 51 -6.89 -2.48 -13.65
N GLY A 52 -6.36 -1.43 -14.28
CA GLY A 52 -7.16 -0.50 -15.09
C GLY A 52 -8.11 0.38 -14.26
N LEU A 53 -7.79 0.63 -12.99
CA LEU A 53 -8.55 1.48 -12.09
C LEU A 53 -7.90 2.88 -12.01
N ASP A 54 -8.75 3.90 -11.80
CA ASP A 54 -8.32 5.26 -11.50
C ASP A 54 -8.27 5.46 -9.97
N PRO A 55 -7.08 5.57 -9.35
CA PRO A 55 -6.95 5.79 -7.92
C PRO A 55 -7.31 7.22 -7.49
N ASP A 56 -7.30 8.19 -8.41
CA ASP A 56 -7.66 9.59 -8.10
C ASP A 56 -9.17 9.81 -8.12
N ASN A 57 -9.90 9.01 -8.91
CA ASN A 57 -11.36 9.01 -8.97
C ASN A 57 -11.97 7.61 -8.75
N PRO A 58 -11.81 7.03 -7.54
CA PRO A 58 -12.30 5.68 -7.26
C PRO A 58 -13.83 5.60 -7.28
N ARG A 59 -14.35 4.51 -7.85
CA ARG A 59 -15.80 4.26 -7.93
C ARG A 59 -16.41 4.24 -6.53
N SER A 60 -17.55 4.93 -6.38
CA SER A 60 -18.36 4.97 -5.16
C SER A 60 -17.75 5.74 -3.98
N LEU A 61 -16.68 6.51 -4.19
CA LEU A 61 -16.14 7.41 -3.17
C LEU A 61 -16.31 8.86 -3.61
N ALA A 62 -16.66 9.71 -2.65
CA ALA A 62 -16.62 11.17 -2.80
C ALA A 62 -15.46 11.71 -1.98
N LYS A 63 -14.81 12.76 -2.48
CA LYS A 63 -13.72 13.43 -1.75
C LYS A 63 -14.17 13.93 -0.37
N VAL A 64 -15.43 14.35 -0.25
CA VAL A 64 -16.10 14.72 0.99
C VAL A 64 -17.43 13.98 1.03
N THR A 65 -17.71 13.28 2.12
CA THR A 65 -19.04 12.69 2.36
C THR A 65 -19.92 13.78 2.96
N LEU A 66 -20.94 14.20 2.21
CA LEU A 66 -21.95 15.14 2.67
C LEU A 66 -23.23 14.37 2.96
N THR A 67 -23.75 14.52 4.17
CA THR A 67 -25.09 14.05 4.55
C THR A 67 -26.04 15.24 4.50
N LEU A 68 -27.29 14.98 4.10
CA LEU A 68 -28.37 15.98 4.09
C LEU A 68 -28.78 16.38 5.51
#